data_AF-G9ZG69-F1
#
_entry.id   AF-G9ZG69-F1
#
_cell.length_a   1.000
_cell.length_b   1.000
_cell.length_c   1.000
_cell.angle_alpha   90.00
_cell.angle_beta   90.00
_cell.angle_gamma   90.00
#
_symmetry.space_group_name_H-M   'P 1'
#
loop_
_entity.id
_entity.type
_entity.pdbx_description
1 polymer ?
#
loop_
_entity_poly.entity_id
_entity_poly.type
_entity_poly.pdbx_seq_one_letter_code
_entity_poly.pdbx_strand_id
1 'polypeptide(L)'
;MESIMNKAIHPLGLAVVFALAPTVYAGDVPDIEKGKKQIEEATAFMGQQTEIIESKFRYSDDMPADNAAAGLEIAEDLYNKYIREIKVGETLFGDKMPGAVTATFYNDAPNVTGLRGRKMTLIPLNGRYKGCVSNIEQQYFPEDIDCAYITNSKEFESYPGQMLIKEQAAEALNLAGGQKAAVVETYAYRETWPQDNKEAGVADAFDIRGKYVKEVRIGVNLSERKQPGVITATLYNEEPVARELRGKKLSLEPRKEGNAYRWSCVSDIDSQYLPLSCRQIDK
;
A
#
# COMPACT_ATOMS: atom_id res chain seq x y z
N MET A 1 -73.86 -13.79 48.69
CA MET A 1 -73.05 -12.66 49.15
C MET A 1 -72.32 -12.10 47.94
N GLU A 2 -73.06 -11.43 47.06
CA GLU A 2 -72.52 -10.56 46.01
C GLU A 2 -72.35 -9.16 46.62
N SER A 3 -71.25 -8.47 46.33
CA SER A 3 -71.24 -7.05 45.92
C SER A 3 -69.80 -6.50 45.78
N ILE A 4 -69.43 -6.20 44.52
CA ILE A 4 -68.88 -4.94 43.98
C ILE A 4 -67.51 -4.37 44.48
N MET A 5 -66.57 -4.38 43.52
CA MET A 5 -65.54 -3.39 43.08
C MET A 5 -64.86 -2.41 44.06
N ASN A 6 -63.53 -2.49 44.10
CA ASN A 6 -62.53 -1.42 43.82
C ASN A 6 -61.13 -2.04 44.10
N LYS A 7 -60.03 -1.78 43.39
CA LYS A 7 -59.51 -0.53 42.86
C LYS A 7 -58.36 -0.89 41.91
N ALA A 8 -58.24 -0.15 40.81
CA ALA A 8 -57.13 -0.22 39.87
C ALA A 8 -55.80 0.24 40.51
N ILE A 9 -54.73 -0.51 40.30
CA ILE A 9 -53.34 -0.06 40.44
C ILE A 9 -52.57 -0.61 39.24
N HIS A 10 -52.14 0.29 38.35
CA HIS A 10 -51.22 0.01 37.27
C HIS A 10 -49.83 -0.36 37.82
N PRO A 11 -49.17 -1.41 37.29
CA PRO A 11 -47.72 -1.43 37.22
C PRO A 11 -47.27 -1.14 35.79
N LEU A 12 -46.30 -0.24 35.71
CA LEU A 12 -45.59 0.24 34.54
C LEU A 12 -45.29 -0.87 33.52
N GLY A 13 -45.54 -0.55 32.25
CA GLY A 13 -45.11 -1.34 31.11
C GLY A 13 -43.59 -1.52 31.13
N LEU A 14 -43.17 -2.77 31.30
CA LEU A 14 -41.80 -3.20 31.06
C LEU A 14 -41.62 -3.27 29.54
N ALA A 15 -41.23 -2.15 28.92
CA ALA A 15 -40.79 -2.15 27.54
C ALA A 15 -39.44 -2.86 27.48
N VAL A 16 -39.46 -4.15 27.15
CA VAL A 16 -38.26 -4.91 26.77
C VAL A 16 -37.76 -4.31 25.47
N VAL A 17 -36.76 -3.43 25.57
CA VAL A 17 -35.94 -3.03 24.42
C VAL A 17 -35.14 -4.26 24.03
N PHE A 18 -35.62 -5.01 23.05
CA PHE A 18 -34.78 -5.95 22.31
C PHE A 18 -33.68 -5.13 21.64
N ALA A 19 -32.49 -5.12 22.24
CA ALA A 19 -31.28 -4.71 21.56
C ALA A 19 -31.07 -5.68 20.39
N LEU A 20 -31.50 -5.27 19.19
CA LEU A 20 -31.03 -5.88 17.96
C LEU A 20 -29.54 -5.59 17.88
N ALA A 21 -28.73 -6.56 18.33
CA ALA A 21 -27.33 -6.62 17.94
C ALA A 21 -27.30 -6.56 16.40
N PRO A 22 -26.43 -5.74 15.79
CA PRO A 22 -26.25 -5.81 14.35
C PRO A 22 -25.83 -7.25 14.02
N THR A 23 -26.69 -7.95 13.29
CA THR A 23 -26.36 -9.20 12.64
C THR A 23 -25.22 -8.92 11.67
N VAL A 24 -23.99 -9.06 12.15
CA VAL A 24 -22.85 -9.35 11.27
C VAL A 24 -23.25 -10.62 10.55
N TYR A 25 -23.39 -10.56 9.23
CA TYR A 25 -23.57 -11.74 8.40
C TYR A 25 -22.25 -12.52 8.50
N ALA A 26 -22.12 -13.33 9.55
CA ALA A 26 -20.96 -14.15 9.79
C ALA A 26 -20.96 -15.22 8.70
N GLY A 27 -20.05 -15.11 7.73
CA GLY A 27 -19.46 -16.34 7.23
C GLY A 27 -18.91 -17.07 8.45
N ASP A 28 -19.23 -18.35 8.62
CA ASP A 28 -18.72 -19.13 9.74
C ASP A 28 -17.19 -18.95 9.77
N VAL A 29 -16.58 -18.63 10.92
CA VAL A 29 -15.13 -18.40 11.07
C VAL A 29 -14.26 -19.45 10.31
N PRO A 30 -14.62 -20.75 10.28
CA PRO A 30 -13.94 -21.74 9.44
C PRO A 30 -13.88 -21.45 7.93
N ASP A 31 -14.90 -20.80 7.37
CA ASP A 31 -14.98 -20.42 5.94
C ASP A 31 -14.04 -19.26 5.61
N ILE A 32 -13.85 -18.32 6.54
CA ILE A 32 -12.91 -17.20 6.40
C ILE A 32 -11.46 -17.71 6.39
N GLU A 33 -11.08 -18.53 7.37
CA GLU A 33 -9.73 -19.09 7.44
C GLU A 33 -9.42 -20.01 6.26
N LYS A 34 -10.42 -20.74 5.77
CA LYS A 34 -10.29 -21.50 4.52
C LYS A 34 -10.10 -20.57 3.32
N GLY A 35 -10.88 -19.48 3.23
CA GLY A 35 -10.74 -18.48 2.18
C GLY A 35 -9.37 -17.80 2.17
N LYS A 36 -8.82 -17.46 3.34
CA LYS A 36 -7.44 -16.92 3.46
C LYS A 36 -6.41 -17.84 2.82
N LYS A 37 -6.45 -19.14 3.13
CA LYS A 37 -5.56 -20.13 2.48
C LYS A 37 -5.75 -20.22 0.97
N GLN A 38 -7.00 -20.11 0.49
CA GLN A 38 -7.28 -20.06 -0.95
C GLN A 38 -6.66 -18.82 -1.60
N ILE A 39 -6.67 -17.68 -0.92
CA ILE A 39 -6.02 -16.44 -1.37
C ILE A 39 -4.49 -16.56 -1.35
N GLU A 40 -3.89 -17.15 -0.32
CA GLU A 40 -2.45 -17.42 -0.26
C GLU A 40 -1.99 -18.28 -1.44
N GLU A 41 -2.66 -19.40 -1.69
CA GLU A 41 -2.33 -20.28 -2.82
C GLU A 41 -2.56 -19.59 -4.19
N ALA A 42 -3.63 -18.80 -4.32
CA ALA A 42 -3.93 -18.06 -5.54
C ALA A 42 -2.89 -16.95 -5.82
N THR A 43 -2.49 -16.20 -4.80
CA THR A 43 -1.48 -15.13 -4.93
C THR A 43 -0.10 -15.70 -5.21
N ALA A 44 0.29 -16.82 -4.59
CA ALA A 44 1.53 -17.53 -4.92
C ALA A 44 1.55 -17.96 -6.40
N PHE A 45 0.43 -18.49 -6.89
CA PHE A 45 0.29 -18.84 -8.29
C PHE A 45 0.36 -17.63 -9.23
N MET A 46 -0.33 -16.53 -8.91
CA MET A 46 -0.22 -15.29 -9.68
C MET A 46 1.21 -14.72 -9.66
N GLY A 47 1.91 -14.83 -8.54
CA GLY A 47 3.32 -14.44 -8.39
C GLY A 47 4.25 -15.14 -9.38
N GLN A 48 4.05 -16.43 -9.61
CA GLN A 48 4.80 -17.18 -10.64
C GLN A 48 4.56 -16.61 -12.04
N GLN A 49 3.32 -16.19 -12.35
CA GLN A 49 3.01 -15.58 -13.64
C GLN A 49 3.66 -14.19 -13.78
N THR A 50 3.63 -13.39 -12.72
CA THR A 50 4.24 -12.07 -12.72
C THR A 50 5.76 -12.15 -12.83
N GLU A 51 6.41 -13.15 -12.24
CA GLU A 51 7.86 -13.39 -12.38
C GLU A 51 8.26 -13.66 -13.85
N ILE A 52 7.48 -14.46 -14.58
CA ILE A 52 7.71 -14.70 -16.02
C ILE A 52 7.62 -13.37 -16.78
N ILE A 53 6.60 -12.56 -16.51
CA ILE A 53 6.43 -11.26 -17.16
C ILE A 53 7.58 -10.32 -16.80
N GLU A 54 7.92 -10.18 -15.53
CA GLU A 54 9.00 -9.31 -15.08
C GLU A 54 10.34 -9.72 -15.70
N SER A 55 10.63 -11.02 -15.83
CA SER A 55 11.88 -11.49 -16.41
C SER A 55 12.10 -11.01 -17.86
N LYS A 56 11.00 -10.78 -18.60
CA LYS A 56 11.00 -10.34 -20.00
C LYS A 56 10.84 -8.82 -20.14
N PHE A 57 10.02 -8.21 -19.28
CA PHE A 57 9.52 -6.85 -19.49
C PHE A 57 9.94 -5.82 -18.41
N ARG A 58 10.70 -6.22 -17.38
CA ARG A 58 11.09 -5.30 -16.27
C ARG A 58 11.76 -4.01 -16.72
N TYR A 59 12.51 -4.04 -17.82
CA TYR A 59 13.21 -2.87 -18.39
C TYR A 59 12.60 -2.41 -19.73
N SER A 60 11.44 -2.94 -20.09
CA SER A 60 10.69 -2.54 -21.28
C SER A 60 9.83 -1.33 -20.94
N ASP A 61 9.73 -0.38 -21.88
CA ASP A 61 8.74 0.70 -21.81
C ASP A 61 7.32 0.17 -22.11
N ASP A 62 7.24 -0.96 -22.83
CA ASP A 62 5.99 -1.59 -23.24
C ASP A 62 5.75 -2.88 -22.45
N MET A 63 4.73 -2.87 -21.58
CA MET A 63 4.23 -4.06 -20.88
C MET A 63 3.31 -4.89 -21.82
N PRO A 64 3.20 -6.22 -21.62
CA PRO A 64 2.43 -7.08 -22.53
C PRO A 64 0.93 -6.76 -22.51
N ALA A 65 0.32 -6.72 -23.70
CA ALA A 65 -1.09 -6.39 -23.88
C ALA A 65 -2.04 -7.58 -23.62
N ASP A 66 -1.53 -8.81 -23.62
CA ASP A 66 -2.27 -10.05 -23.43
C ASP A 66 -1.35 -11.22 -23.02
N ASN A 67 -1.93 -12.40 -22.78
CA ASN A 67 -1.20 -13.60 -22.36
C ASN A 67 -0.17 -14.06 -23.40
N ALA A 68 -0.49 -13.93 -24.69
CA ALA A 68 0.40 -14.36 -25.77
C ALA A 68 1.63 -13.47 -25.85
N ALA A 69 1.46 -12.15 -25.74
CA ALA A 69 2.54 -11.18 -25.65
C ALA A 69 3.40 -11.39 -24.39
N ALA A 70 2.78 -11.77 -23.26
CA ALA A 70 3.49 -12.15 -22.05
C ALA A 70 4.28 -13.48 -22.21
N GLY A 71 3.93 -14.29 -23.20
CA GLY A 71 4.41 -15.65 -23.38
C GLY A 71 4.04 -16.53 -22.17
N LEU A 72 2.81 -16.36 -21.68
CA LEU A 72 2.19 -17.27 -20.72
C LEU A 72 1.41 -18.35 -21.48
N GLU A 73 1.34 -19.55 -20.89
CA GLU A 73 0.48 -20.62 -21.38
C GLU A 73 -0.99 -20.20 -21.32
N ILE A 74 -1.83 -20.80 -22.17
CA ILE A 74 -3.26 -20.52 -22.18
C ILE A 74 -3.90 -20.98 -20.86
N ALA A 75 -4.97 -20.29 -20.43
CA ALA A 75 -5.55 -20.48 -19.10
C ALA A 75 -6.01 -21.92 -18.79
N GLU A 76 -6.26 -22.74 -19.82
CA GLU A 76 -6.67 -24.14 -19.70
C GLU A 76 -5.56 -25.06 -19.19
N ASP A 77 -4.29 -24.68 -19.37
CA ASP A 77 -3.11 -25.46 -18.94
C ASP A 77 -2.58 -25.06 -17.56
N LEU A 78 -3.13 -23.96 -17.01
CA LEU A 78 -2.83 -23.48 -15.68
C LEU A 78 -3.52 -24.39 -14.66
N TYR A 79 -2.90 -25.51 -14.30
CA TYR A 79 -3.36 -26.45 -13.26
C TYR A 79 -3.45 -25.77 -11.87
N ASN A 80 -4.39 -24.85 -11.69
CA ASN A 80 -4.70 -24.19 -10.44
C ASN A 80 -6.07 -24.63 -9.93
N LYS A 81 -6.14 -24.88 -8.62
CA LYS A 81 -7.34 -25.41 -7.97
C LYS A 81 -8.46 -24.37 -7.75
N TYR A 82 -8.11 -23.08 -7.70
CA TYR A 82 -9.01 -22.00 -7.29
C TYR A 82 -9.24 -20.94 -8.38
N ILE A 83 -8.28 -20.76 -9.27
CA ILE A 83 -8.31 -19.78 -10.35
C ILE A 83 -8.79 -20.43 -11.65
N ARG A 84 -9.90 -19.91 -12.17
CA ARG A 84 -10.50 -20.29 -13.45
C ARG A 84 -9.72 -19.75 -14.64
N GLU A 85 -9.14 -18.57 -14.49
CA GLU A 85 -8.58 -17.82 -15.60
C GLU A 85 -7.57 -16.79 -15.12
N ILE A 86 -6.45 -16.66 -15.83
CA ILE A 86 -5.52 -15.54 -15.75
C ILE A 86 -5.59 -14.76 -17.06
N LYS A 87 -5.79 -13.44 -16.96
CA LYS A 87 -5.72 -12.51 -18.08
C LYS A 87 -4.65 -11.46 -17.83
N VAL A 88 -3.75 -11.32 -18.80
CA VAL A 88 -2.79 -10.21 -18.87
C VAL A 88 -3.40 -9.09 -19.70
N GLY A 89 -3.13 -7.84 -19.34
CA GLY A 89 -3.54 -6.66 -20.10
C GLY A 89 -4.96 -6.16 -19.83
N GLU A 90 -5.69 -6.82 -18.92
CA GLU A 90 -7.05 -6.47 -18.53
C GLU A 90 -7.17 -6.39 -17.00
N THR A 91 -7.97 -5.43 -16.51
CA THR A 91 -8.26 -5.25 -15.09
C THR A 91 -9.45 -6.12 -14.65
N LEU A 92 -9.76 -6.16 -13.35
CA LEU A 92 -10.95 -6.87 -12.83
C LEU A 92 -12.27 -6.36 -13.46
N PHE A 93 -12.30 -5.11 -13.91
CA PHE A 93 -13.43 -4.48 -14.57
C PHE A 93 -13.45 -4.69 -16.09
N GLY A 94 -12.38 -5.25 -16.67
CA GLY A 94 -12.24 -5.49 -18.10
C GLY A 94 -11.62 -4.32 -18.88
N ASP A 95 -11.23 -3.24 -18.18
CA ASP A 95 -10.51 -2.13 -18.79
C ASP A 95 -9.13 -2.58 -19.26
N LYS A 96 -8.64 -2.02 -20.37
CA LYS A 96 -7.30 -2.33 -20.89
C LYS A 96 -6.24 -1.65 -20.04
N MET A 97 -5.31 -2.44 -19.52
CA MET A 97 -4.14 -1.98 -18.77
C MET A 97 -2.98 -2.93 -19.07
N PRO A 98 -2.07 -2.57 -20.02
CA PRO A 98 -0.92 -3.40 -20.36
C PRO A 98 -0.14 -3.84 -19.13
N GLY A 99 0.17 -5.14 -19.06
CA GLY A 99 0.86 -5.76 -17.94
C GLY A 99 0.03 -6.02 -16.69
N ALA A 100 -1.22 -5.53 -16.58
CA ALA A 100 -2.06 -5.94 -15.46
C ALA A 100 -2.32 -7.45 -15.51
N VAL A 101 -2.24 -8.15 -14.38
CA VAL A 101 -2.51 -9.60 -14.31
C VAL A 101 -3.75 -9.81 -13.46
N THR A 102 -4.85 -10.21 -14.09
CA THR A 102 -6.13 -10.44 -13.44
C THR A 102 -6.42 -11.92 -13.33
N ALA A 103 -6.62 -12.40 -12.10
CA ALA A 103 -7.14 -13.72 -11.83
C ALA A 103 -8.65 -13.67 -11.60
N THR A 104 -9.36 -14.64 -12.15
CA THR A 104 -10.77 -14.90 -11.84
C THR A 104 -10.90 -16.24 -11.12
N PHE A 105 -11.54 -16.24 -9.96
CA PHE A 105 -11.80 -17.46 -9.19
C PHE A 105 -12.91 -18.29 -9.84
N TYR A 106 -12.82 -19.63 -9.76
CA TYR A 106 -13.92 -20.54 -10.12
C TYR A 106 -15.21 -20.19 -9.37
N ASN A 107 -16.37 -20.41 -10.01
CA ASN A 107 -17.67 -20.04 -9.46
C ASN A 107 -18.32 -21.16 -8.61
N ASP A 108 -17.58 -22.23 -8.37
CA ASP A 108 -18.03 -23.46 -7.73
C ASP A 108 -16.98 -23.99 -6.74
N ALA A 109 -17.23 -25.18 -6.19
CA ALA A 109 -16.25 -25.83 -5.34
C ALA A 109 -14.96 -26.10 -6.14
N PRO A 110 -13.77 -25.96 -5.52
CA PRO A 110 -13.53 -25.91 -4.09
C PRO A 110 -13.55 -24.51 -3.45
N ASN A 111 -13.79 -23.45 -4.21
CA ASN A 111 -13.82 -22.09 -3.68
C ASN A 111 -14.93 -21.90 -2.64
N VAL A 112 -14.60 -21.20 -1.56
CA VAL A 112 -15.59 -20.72 -0.59
C VAL A 112 -16.50 -19.68 -1.25
N THR A 113 -17.72 -19.54 -0.71
CA THR A 113 -18.75 -18.69 -1.33
C THR A 113 -18.28 -17.25 -1.51
N GLY A 114 -17.50 -16.71 -0.56
CA GLY A 114 -16.94 -15.37 -0.64
C GLY A 114 -15.95 -15.13 -1.79
N LEU A 115 -15.36 -16.18 -2.37
CA LEU A 115 -14.39 -16.06 -3.46
C LEU A 115 -14.98 -16.39 -4.85
N ARG A 116 -16.13 -17.06 -4.91
CA ARG A 116 -16.66 -17.59 -6.17
C ARG A 116 -16.91 -16.49 -7.21
N GLY A 117 -16.31 -16.66 -8.40
CA GLY A 117 -16.42 -15.72 -9.51
C GLY A 117 -15.78 -14.34 -9.26
N ARG A 118 -15.17 -14.13 -8.09
CA ARG A 118 -14.49 -12.89 -7.75
C ARG A 118 -13.16 -12.78 -8.49
N LYS A 119 -12.61 -11.57 -8.51
CA LYS A 119 -11.44 -11.23 -9.29
C LYS A 119 -10.46 -10.41 -8.49
N MET A 120 -9.19 -10.59 -8.83
CA MET A 120 -8.07 -9.84 -8.28
C MET A 120 -7.14 -9.45 -9.41
N THR A 121 -6.63 -8.22 -9.40
CA THR A 121 -5.71 -7.68 -10.39
C THR A 121 -4.43 -7.22 -9.71
N LEU A 122 -3.31 -7.77 -10.17
CA LEU A 122 -1.98 -7.26 -9.85
C LEU A 122 -1.61 -6.17 -10.86
N ILE A 123 -1.13 -5.04 -10.34
CA ILE A 123 -0.86 -3.82 -11.10
C ILE A 123 0.65 -3.60 -11.20
N PRO A 124 1.20 -3.52 -12.42
CA PRO A 124 2.57 -3.14 -12.63
C PRO A 124 2.74 -1.62 -12.48
N LEU A 125 3.78 -1.20 -11.77
CA LEU A 125 4.27 0.16 -11.73
C LEU A 125 5.77 0.15 -11.99
N ASN A 126 6.22 0.94 -12.98
CA ASN A 126 7.62 1.03 -13.39
C ASN A 126 8.26 -0.35 -13.66
N GLY A 127 7.54 -1.24 -14.37
CA GLY A 127 8.02 -2.57 -14.73
C GLY A 127 8.06 -3.60 -13.59
N ARG A 128 7.47 -3.29 -12.43
CA ARG A 128 7.37 -4.22 -11.28
C ARG A 128 5.94 -4.31 -10.77
N TYR A 129 5.52 -5.48 -10.31
CA TYR A 129 4.22 -5.63 -9.67
C TYR A 129 4.28 -5.14 -8.24
N LYS A 130 3.60 -4.03 -7.98
CA LYS A 130 3.62 -3.36 -6.68
C LYS A 130 2.24 -3.26 -6.04
N GLY A 131 1.18 -3.31 -6.87
CA GLY A 131 -0.18 -3.01 -6.46
C GLY A 131 -1.08 -4.21 -6.63
N CYS A 132 -2.11 -4.28 -5.81
CA CYS A 132 -3.16 -5.27 -5.93
C CYS A 132 -4.51 -4.61 -5.66
N VAL A 133 -5.50 -4.95 -6.49
CA VAL A 133 -6.90 -4.57 -6.30
C VAL A 133 -7.79 -5.79 -6.44
N SER A 134 -8.90 -5.83 -5.71
CA SER A 134 -9.79 -6.98 -5.72
C SER A 134 -11.23 -6.59 -5.39
N ASN A 135 -12.19 -7.37 -5.89
CA ASN A 135 -13.59 -7.30 -5.45
C ASN A 135 -13.95 -8.37 -4.41
N ILE A 136 -12.94 -8.96 -3.77
CA ILE A 136 -13.03 -9.91 -2.66
C ILE A 136 -13.00 -9.14 -1.33
N GLU A 137 -13.87 -9.51 -0.40
CA GLU A 137 -13.93 -8.86 0.91
C GLU A 137 -12.61 -9.01 1.69
N GLN A 138 -12.20 -7.93 2.36
CA GLN A 138 -10.90 -7.82 3.04
C GLN A 138 -10.66 -8.90 4.10
N GLN A 139 -11.72 -9.43 4.73
CA GLN A 139 -11.60 -10.48 5.75
C GLN A 139 -10.97 -11.78 5.23
N TYR A 140 -11.01 -12.02 3.91
CA TYR A 140 -10.40 -13.19 3.28
C TYR A 140 -8.92 -12.97 2.93
N PHE A 141 -8.38 -11.76 3.10
CA PHE A 141 -6.95 -11.51 2.88
C PHE A 141 -6.16 -11.75 4.16
N PRO A 142 -5.08 -12.56 4.10
CA PRO A 142 -4.06 -12.61 5.15
C PRO A 142 -3.46 -11.23 5.44
N GLU A 143 -2.88 -11.05 6.63
CA GLU A 143 -2.30 -9.76 7.06
C GLU A 143 -1.09 -9.32 6.22
N ASP A 144 -0.39 -10.27 5.59
CA ASP A 144 0.77 -10.04 4.74
C ASP A 144 0.42 -9.78 3.27
N ILE A 145 -0.85 -9.89 2.88
CA ILE A 145 -1.32 -9.66 1.51
C ILE A 145 -2.14 -8.37 1.48
N ASP A 146 -1.51 -7.28 1.04
CA ASP A 146 -2.18 -5.99 0.84
C ASP A 146 -2.80 -5.89 -0.56
N CYS A 147 -4.13 -5.99 -0.62
CA CYS A 147 -4.92 -5.83 -1.83
C CYS A 147 -6.08 -4.88 -1.56
N ALA A 148 -6.18 -3.78 -2.29
CA ALA A 148 -7.25 -2.82 -2.10
C ALA A 148 -8.61 -3.38 -2.55
N TYR A 149 -9.63 -3.26 -1.69
CA TYR A 149 -11.00 -3.63 -2.04
C TYR A 149 -11.64 -2.56 -2.91
N ILE A 150 -11.86 -2.87 -4.19
CA ILE A 150 -12.46 -1.95 -5.17
C ILE A 150 -13.59 -2.66 -5.89
N THR A 151 -14.76 -2.03 -5.90
CA THR A 151 -15.98 -2.58 -6.55
C THR A 151 -16.52 -1.70 -7.67
N ASN A 152 -15.90 -0.55 -7.90
CA ASN A 152 -16.33 0.44 -8.88
C ASN A 152 -15.15 0.87 -9.77
N SER A 153 -15.35 0.86 -11.09
CA SER A 153 -14.31 1.21 -12.07
C SER A 153 -13.77 2.64 -11.87
N LYS A 154 -14.62 3.62 -11.50
CA LYS A 154 -14.17 5.00 -11.23
C LYS A 154 -13.17 5.12 -10.08
N GLU A 155 -13.30 4.27 -9.06
CA GLU A 155 -12.35 4.25 -7.94
C GLU A 155 -10.99 3.72 -8.42
N PHE A 156 -11.02 2.65 -9.23
CA PHE A 156 -9.84 2.07 -9.86
C PHE A 156 -9.11 3.07 -10.78
N GLU A 157 -9.80 3.88 -11.58
CA GLU A 157 -9.17 4.88 -12.46
C GLU A 157 -8.19 5.81 -11.72
N SER A 158 -8.49 6.15 -10.47
CA SER A 158 -7.65 7.02 -9.65
C SER A 158 -6.53 6.28 -8.90
N TYR A 159 -6.68 4.97 -8.70
CA TYR A 159 -5.85 4.18 -7.79
C TYR A 159 -4.38 4.06 -8.25
N PRO A 160 -4.06 3.64 -9.50
CA PRO A 160 -2.68 3.58 -9.98
C PRO A 160 -1.95 4.92 -9.88
N GLY A 161 -2.65 6.03 -10.16
CA GLY A 161 -2.09 7.38 -10.03
C GLY A 161 -1.70 7.71 -8.59
N GLN A 162 -2.59 7.47 -7.63
CA GLN A 162 -2.28 7.65 -6.20
C GLN A 162 -1.11 6.76 -5.74
N MET A 163 -1.05 5.54 -6.27
CA MET A 163 0.00 4.59 -5.94
C MET A 163 1.36 5.04 -6.48
N LEU A 164 1.41 5.56 -7.71
CA LEU A 164 2.61 6.18 -8.28
C LEU A 164 3.07 7.36 -7.41
N ILE A 165 2.17 8.23 -6.98
CA ILE A 165 2.51 9.36 -6.10
C ILE A 165 3.13 8.86 -4.79
N LYS A 166 2.53 7.84 -4.16
CA LYS A 166 3.08 7.22 -2.93
C LYS A 166 4.46 6.60 -3.16
N GLU A 167 4.69 5.98 -4.32
CA GLU A 167 5.99 5.43 -4.70
C GLU A 167 7.06 6.52 -4.83
N GLN A 168 6.72 7.64 -5.47
CA GLN A 168 7.62 8.79 -5.61
C GLN A 168 8.00 9.38 -4.24
N ALA A 169 7.04 9.50 -3.32
CA ALA A 169 7.30 9.92 -1.94
C ALA A 169 8.14 8.89 -1.16
N ALA A 170 7.93 7.59 -1.39
CA ALA A 170 8.71 6.52 -0.78
C ALA A 170 10.17 6.53 -1.24
N GLU A 171 10.46 6.87 -2.50
CA GLU A 171 11.83 7.05 -2.98
C GLU A 171 12.56 8.16 -2.22
N ALA A 172 11.89 9.30 -2.00
CA ALA A 172 12.44 10.39 -1.18
C ALA A 172 12.78 9.95 0.24
N LEU A 173 11.87 9.22 0.89
CA LEU A 173 12.12 8.65 2.21
C LEU A 173 13.30 7.66 2.19
N ASN A 174 13.39 6.79 1.20
CA ASN A 174 14.44 5.77 1.12
C ASN A 174 15.83 6.42 0.91
N LEU A 175 15.94 7.40 0.00
CA LEU A 175 17.22 8.09 -0.24
C LEU A 175 17.67 8.92 0.97
N ALA A 176 16.75 9.64 1.64
CA ALA A 176 17.05 10.32 2.89
C ALA A 176 17.40 9.32 4.01
N GLY A 177 16.63 8.24 4.13
CA GLY A 177 16.83 7.18 5.11
C GLY A 177 18.19 6.50 5.00
N GLY A 178 18.71 6.35 3.77
CA GLY A 178 20.04 5.81 3.50
C GLY A 178 21.18 6.61 4.15
N GLN A 179 20.97 7.88 4.51
CA GLN A 179 22.01 8.72 5.12
C GLN A 179 22.01 8.68 6.65
N LYS A 180 21.02 8.03 7.28
CA LYS A 180 20.86 8.03 8.75
C LYS A 180 22.09 7.45 9.48
N ALA A 181 22.68 6.38 8.94
CA ALA A 181 23.84 5.74 9.54
C ALA A 181 25.03 6.70 9.61
N ALA A 182 25.37 7.35 8.50
CA ALA A 182 26.47 8.30 8.41
C ALA A 182 26.28 9.52 9.35
N VAL A 183 25.05 10.05 9.45
CA VAL A 183 24.72 11.13 10.39
C VAL A 183 24.90 10.70 11.84
N VAL A 184 24.43 9.50 12.20
CA VAL A 184 24.54 8.94 13.55
C VAL A 184 25.99 8.61 13.91
N GLU A 185 26.76 8.01 13.00
CA GLU A 185 28.17 7.69 13.19
C GLU A 185 28.99 8.97 13.42
N THR A 186 28.72 10.01 12.63
CA THR A 186 29.36 11.31 12.81
C THR A 186 29.06 11.91 14.18
N TYR A 187 27.79 11.85 14.60
CA TYR A 187 27.41 12.29 15.95
C TYR A 187 28.08 11.46 17.04
N ALA A 188 28.11 10.13 16.89
CA ALA A 188 28.71 9.24 17.88
C ALA A 188 30.22 9.51 18.06
N TYR A 189 30.91 9.92 16.99
CA TYR A 189 32.33 10.25 17.02
C TYR A 189 32.62 11.68 17.50
N ARG A 190 31.80 12.67 17.10
CA ARG A 190 32.06 14.11 17.32
C ARG A 190 31.22 14.74 18.43
N GLU A 191 30.26 14.00 18.96
CA GLU A 191 29.22 14.47 19.89
C GLU A 191 28.37 15.66 19.39
N THR A 192 28.46 15.95 18.09
CA THR A 192 27.77 17.05 17.41
C THR A 192 27.20 16.55 16.08
N TRP A 193 26.01 17.05 15.72
CA TRP A 193 25.40 16.69 14.45
C TRP A 193 26.17 17.31 13.27
N PRO A 194 26.33 16.59 12.15
CA PRO A 194 27.02 17.12 10.97
C PRO A 194 26.31 18.35 10.41
N GLN A 195 27.09 19.36 10.05
CA GLN A 195 26.59 20.60 9.46
C GLN A 195 26.21 20.44 7.98
N ASP A 196 26.76 19.44 7.29
CA ASP A 196 26.53 19.19 5.87
C ASP A 196 26.89 17.74 5.48
N ASN A 197 26.71 17.42 4.19
CA ASN A 197 27.02 16.11 3.59
C ASN A 197 28.49 15.72 3.75
N LYS A 198 29.40 16.68 3.57
CA LYS A 198 30.85 16.44 3.64
C LYS A 198 31.27 16.09 5.05
N GLU A 199 30.74 16.78 6.05
CA GLU A 199 30.98 16.48 7.45
C GLU A 199 30.42 15.11 7.84
N ALA A 200 29.26 14.73 7.30
CA ALA A 200 28.68 13.41 7.47
C ALA A 200 29.45 12.30 6.72
N GLY A 201 30.43 12.64 5.87
CA GLY A 201 31.20 11.67 5.10
C GLY A 201 30.44 11.00 3.95
N VAL A 202 29.41 11.65 3.43
CA VAL A 202 28.62 11.17 2.28
C VAL A 202 28.84 12.03 1.03
N ALA A 203 28.31 11.58 -0.10
CA ALA A 203 28.42 12.32 -1.37
C ALA A 203 27.75 13.71 -1.27
N ASP A 204 28.16 14.63 -2.16
CA ASP A 204 27.57 15.95 -2.24
C ASP A 204 26.06 15.89 -2.50
N ALA A 205 25.32 16.89 -2.01
CA ALA A 205 23.85 16.80 -1.95
C ALA A 205 23.18 16.49 -3.30
N PHE A 206 23.70 17.08 -4.39
CA PHE A 206 23.19 16.89 -5.75
C PHE A 206 23.59 15.55 -6.39
N ASP A 207 24.59 14.86 -5.83
CA ASP A 207 24.99 13.53 -6.27
C ASP A 207 24.15 12.43 -5.62
N ILE A 208 23.51 12.73 -4.48
CA ILE A 208 22.50 11.86 -3.86
C ILE A 208 21.13 12.17 -4.48
N ARG A 209 20.86 11.57 -5.64
CA ARG A 209 19.64 11.78 -6.43
C ARG A 209 19.07 10.46 -6.94
N GLY A 210 17.80 10.49 -7.34
CA GLY A 210 17.08 9.33 -7.86
C GLY A 210 16.25 9.67 -9.09
N LYS A 211 15.29 8.79 -9.44
CA LYS A 211 14.36 9.02 -10.54
C LYS A 211 13.45 10.22 -10.26
N TYR A 212 13.01 10.37 -9.01
CA TYR A 212 12.09 11.45 -8.60
C TYR A 212 12.72 12.47 -7.66
N VAL A 213 13.85 12.13 -7.05
CA VAL A 213 14.56 12.97 -6.06
C VAL A 213 15.69 13.75 -6.73
N LYS A 214 15.68 15.07 -6.57
CA LYS A 214 16.67 16.01 -7.09
C LYS A 214 17.96 16.05 -6.27
N GLU A 215 17.84 16.06 -4.95
CA GLU A 215 18.98 16.09 -4.02
C GLU A 215 18.60 15.56 -2.65
N VAL A 216 19.60 15.12 -1.90
CA VAL A 216 19.52 14.85 -0.46
C VAL A 216 20.58 15.65 0.28
N ARG A 217 20.13 16.62 1.08
CA ARG A 217 20.99 17.57 1.79
C ARG A 217 20.96 17.30 3.28
N ILE A 218 22.14 17.29 3.91
CA ILE A 218 22.30 17.20 5.37
C ILE A 218 22.51 18.61 5.94
N GLY A 219 21.98 18.87 7.13
CA GLY A 219 22.20 20.10 7.88
C GLY A 219 21.25 21.25 7.54
N VAL A 220 20.23 21.00 6.73
CA VAL A 220 19.23 21.99 6.32
C VAL A 220 17.83 21.36 6.41
N ASN A 221 16.87 22.05 7.03
CA ASN A 221 15.49 21.57 7.16
C ASN A 221 14.60 21.98 5.97
N LEU A 222 13.33 21.55 5.98
CA LEU A 222 12.35 21.84 4.92
C LEU A 222 12.24 23.33 4.56
N SER A 223 12.33 24.20 5.57
CA SER A 223 12.27 25.66 5.42
C SER A 223 13.59 26.29 4.99
N GLU A 224 14.55 25.48 4.54
CA GLU A 224 15.88 25.91 4.08
C GLU A 224 16.73 26.59 5.16
N ARG A 225 16.39 26.38 6.44
CA ARG A 225 17.18 26.88 7.56
C ARG A 225 18.21 25.85 7.97
N LYS A 226 19.39 26.33 8.37
CA LYS A 226 20.44 25.47 8.92
C LYS A 226 19.92 24.77 10.18
N GLN A 227 19.97 23.44 10.15
CA GLN A 227 19.63 22.57 11.27
C GLN A 227 20.52 21.32 11.16
N PRO A 228 21.64 21.28 11.91
CA PRO A 228 22.63 20.21 11.81
C PRO A 228 22.00 18.81 11.98
N GLY A 229 22.46 17.86 11.19
CA GLY A 229 22.00 16.46 11.22
C GLY A 229 20.67 16.20 10.51
N VAL A 230 19.84 17.21 10.25
CA VAL A 230 18.59 17.01 9.48
C VAL A 230 18.93 16.57 8.07
N ILE A 231 18.29 15.51 7.59
CA ILE A 231 18.44 14.99 6.23
C ILE A 231 17.19 15.37 5.44
N THR A 232 17.33 16.18 4.39
CA THR A 232 16.21 16.66 3.57
C THR A 232 16.34 16.18 2.14
N ALA A 233 15.39 15.37 1.68
CA ALA A 233 15.21 15.02 0.28
C ALA A 233 14.29 16.05 -0.40
N THR A 234 14.70 16.53 -1.58
CA THR A 234 13.90 17.43 -2.42
C THR A 234 13.52 16.70 -3.71
N LEU A 235 12.23 16.66 -4.05
CA LEU A 235 11.74 16.10 -5.32
C LEU A 235 11.98 17.08 -6.48
N TYR A 236 12.16 16.56 -7.70
CA TYR A 236 12.24 17.42 -8.88
C TYR A 236 10.97 18.27 -9.04
N ASN A 237 11.11 19.45 -9.63
CA ASN A 237 9.99 20.37 -9.88
C ASN A 237 9.38 20.19 -11.28
N GLU A 238 9.58 19.03 -11.90
CA GLU A 238 9.24 18.74 -13.28
C GLU A 238 8.98 17.24 -13.46
N GLU A 239 8.62 16.84 -14.67
CA GLU A 239 8.43 15.43 -15.01
C GLU A 239 9.75 14.64 -14.86
N PRO A 240 9.71 13.38 -14.39
CA PRO A 240 8.53 12.51 -14.23
C PRO A 240 7.83 12.60 -12.86
N VAL A 241 8.11 13.64 -12.04
CA VAL A 241 7.44 13.81 -10.73
C VAL A 241 5.98 14.25 -10.95
N ALA A 242 5.08 13.56 -10.24
CA ALA A 242 3.66 13.86 -10.21
C ALA A 242 3.45 15.30 -9.75
N ARG A 243 2.48 15.99 -10.37
CA ARG A 243 2.25 17.43 -10.14
C ARG A 243 2.05 17.75 -8.66
N GLU A 244 1.40 16.85 -7.93
CA GLU A 244 1.11 16.94 -6.51
C GLU A 244 2.38 16.94 -5.64
N LEU A 245 3.52 16.48 -6.17
CA LEU A 245 4.80 16.36 -5.46
C LEU A 245 5.93 17.26 -5.97
N ARG A 246 5.72 17.97 -7.09
CA ARG A 246 6.79 18.76 -7.72
C ARG A 246 7.38 19.78 -6.76
N GLY A 247 8.70 19.72 -6.58
CA GLY A 247 9.46 20.62 -5.70
C GLY A 247 9.24 20.40 -4.19
N LYS A 248 8.37 19.46 -3.80
CA LYS A 248 8.11 19.14 -2.39
C LYS A 248 9.29 18.43 -1.75
N LYS A 249 9.32 18.46 -0.43
CA LYS A 249 10.44 18.01 0.40
C LYS A 249 9.99 17.08 1.52
N LEU A 250 10.88 16.18 1.91
CA LEU A 250 10.75 15.31 3.05
C LEU A 250 12.03 15.37 3.87
N SER A 251 11.92 15.64 5.16
CA SER A 251 13.03 15.74 6.10
C SER A 251 12.94 14.68 7.19
N LEU A 252 14.10 14.14 7.55
CA LEU A 252 14.31 13.27 8.70
C LEU A 252 15.12 14.04 9.74
N GLU A 253 14.52 14.30 10.89
CA GLU A 253 15.14 15.07 11.97
C GLU A 253 15.65 14.13 13.06
N PRO A 254 16.98 14.11 13.32
CA PRO A 254 17.52 13.23 14.34
C PRO A 254 17.34 13.83 15.75
N ARG A 255 17.12 12.95 16.72
CA ARG A 255 17.14 13.26 18.14
C ARG A 255 17.88 12.17 18.90
N LYS A 256 18.82 12.54 19.77
CA LYS A 256 19.43 11.60 20.72
C LYS A 256 18.54 11.50 21.95
N GLU A 257 18.16 10.28 22.32
CA GLU A 257 17.38 9.97 23.52
C GLU A 257 18.10 8.87 24.29
N GLY A 258 18.87 9.27 25.31
CA GLY A 258 19.74 8.37 26.06
C GLY A 258 20.76 7.70 25.13
N ASN A 259 20.65 6.37 25.00
CA ASN A 259 21.53 5.52 24.18
C ASN A 259 20.94 5.20 22.79
N ALA A 260 19.80 5.80 22.42
CA ALA A 260 19.14 5.58 21.15
C ALA A 260 19.08 6.86 20.32
N TYR A 261 19.03 6.68 18.99
CA TYR A 261 18.78 7.76 18.04
C TYR A 261 17.39 7.59 17.45
N ARG A 262 16.53 8.58 17.69
CA ARG A 262 15.19 8.66 17.10
C ARG A 262 15.18 9.60 15.92
N TRP A 263 14.23 9.37 15.01
CA TRP A 263 14.04 10.17 13.82
C TRP A 263 12.58 10.57 13.72
N SER A 264 12.33 11.88 13.66
CA SER A 264 11.03 12.42 13.27
C SER A 264 11.02 12.63 11.75
N CYS A 265 9.88 12.40 11.12
CA CYS A 265 9.70 12.70 9.70
C CYS A 265 8.78 13.90 9.55
N VAL A 266 9.23 14.92 8.81
CA VAL A 266 8.48 16.13 8.52
C VAL A 266 8.45 16.30 7.02
N SER A 267 7.32 16.74 6.45
CA SER A 267 7.20 16.94 5.01
C SER A 267 6.12 17.98 4.68
N ASP A 268 6.26 18.63 3.52
CA ASP A 268 5.20 19.45 2.90
C ASP A 268 4.39 18.67 1.82
N ILE A 269 4.64 17.36 1.70
CA ILE A 269 3.83 16.39 0.96
C ILE A 269 2.55 16.13 1.73
N ASP A 270 1.42 16.07 1.02
CA ASP A 270 0.14 15.70 1.62
C ASP A 270 0.26 14.32 2.30
N SER A 271 -0.22 14.24 3.54
CA SER A 271 -0.09 13.06 4.38
C SER A 271 -0.67 11.79 3.74
N GLN A 272 -1.67 11.92 2.86
CA GLN A 272 -2.24 10.78 2.14
C GLN A 272 -1.23 10.07 1.22
N TYR A 273 -0.21 10.80 0.74
CA TYR A 273 0.82 10.30 -0.16
C TYR A 273 2.11 9.86 0.55
N LEU A 274 2.31 10.29 1.80
CA LEU A 274 3.49 9.89 2.57
C LEU A 274 3.48 8.39 2.90
N PRO A 275 4.63 7.73 3.05
CA PRO A 275 4.71 6.41 3.68
C PRO A 275 4.21 6.46 5.13
N LEU A 276 3.67 5.35 5.66
CA LEU A 276 3.11 5.30 7.03
C LEU A 276 4.11 5.75 8.10
N SER A 277 5.39 5.39 7.96
CA SER A 277 6.48 5.82 8.85
C SER A 277 6.71 7.33 8.89
N CYS A 278 6.19 8.07 7.91
CA CYS A 278 6.28 9.52 7.78
C CYS A 278 4.95 10.26 7.98
N ARG A 279 3.86 9.56 8.29
CA ARG A 279 2.55 10.18 8.55
C ARG A 279 2.33 10.51 10.03
N GLN A 280 3.37 10.84 10.79
CA GLN A 280 3.23 11.01 12.23
C GLN A 280 2.14 12.05 12.55
N ILE A 281 0.98 11.54 12.96
CA ILE A 281 0.03 12.19 13.82
C ILE A 281 0.73 12.11 15.17
N ASP A 282 1.32 13.21 15.64
CA ASP A 282 1.70 13.33 17.04
C ASP A 282 0.46 12.94 17.88
N LYS A 283 0.51 11.80 18.57
CA LYS A 283 -0.45 11.40 19.60
C LYS A 283 0.19 11.59 20.96
#